data_AF-A0A939YAH4-F1
#
_entry.id   AF-A0A939YAH4-F1
#
_cell.length_a   1.000
_cell.length_b   1.000
_cell.length_c   1.000
_cell.angle_alpha   90.00
_cell.angle_beta   90.00
_cell.angle_gamma   90.00
#
_symmetry.space_group_name_H-M   'P 1'
#
loop_
_entity.id
_entity.type
_entity.pdbx_description
1 polymer ?
#
loop_
_entity_poly.entity_id
_entity_poly.type
_entity_poly.pdbx_seq_one_letter_code
_entity_poly.pdbx_strand_id
1 'polypeptide(L)'
;MKITLSRILTALYGILFVLFLVLTLTLRIEEATSVYMTGYLAKILEPHVENNLLLVLSYAVCVILPYFMGSTMFAVLISKEKYGRDIRDLGSKNAGMTNMFRVYGKHAGIATALGDSLKTAAAIFLGRFVLGEVGAYLAALFAVLGHMAPLWFKFRGGKGVISSATAMLVLDPIYFAVCLVVFCLVFFTTHWVSMGSIAAAFVYPAVVYYGAKIRSGGAYSATLPAMIFACFVGVMVIFMHRQNIRRVYYGEEKKMYLSKKKRQAVAEAEKQLKEEKKRK
;
A
#
# COMPACT_ATOMS: atom_id res chain seq x y z
N MET A 1 -3.28 -25.27 9.88
CA MET A 1 -2.98 -25.58 8.46
C MET A 1 -4.04 -25.04 7.48
N LYS A 2 -5.36 -25.20 7.75
CA LYS A 2 -6.45 -24.73 6.85
C LYS A 2 -6.49 -23.20 6.59
N ILE A 3 -6.14 -22.36 7.58
CA ILE A 3 -6.13 -20.88 7.44
C ILE A 3 -5.00 -20.40 6.51
N THR A 4 -3.89 -21.14 6.43
CA THR A 4 -2.74 -20.78 5.59
C THR A 4 -3.03 -21.06 4.13
N LEU A 5 -3.68 -22.21 3.83
CA LEU A 5 -4.01 -22.61 2.46
C LEU A 5 -5.07 -21.70 1.82
N SER A 6 -6.13 -21.34 2.56
CA SER A 6 -7.14 -20.38 2.07
C SER A 6 -6.52 -19.03 1.73
N ARG A 7 -5.57 -18.53 2.55
CA ARG A 7 -4.88 -17.25 2.30
C ARG A 7 -3.93 -17.30 1.12
N ILE A 8 -3.22 -18.42 0.94
CA ILE A 8 -2.36 -18.67 -0.22
C ILE A 8 -3.22 -18.75 -1.48
N LEU A 9 -4.35 -19.46 -1.44
CA LEU A 9 -5.27 -19.55 -2.56
C LEU A 9 -5.88 -18.20 -2.91
N THR A 10 -6.35 -17.40 -1.93
CA THR A 10 -6.88 -16.06 -2.24
C THR A 10 -5.81 -15.13 -2.84
N ALA A 11 -4.56 -15.22 -2.36
CA ALA A 11 -3.45 -14.46 -2.95
C ALA A 11 -3.15 -14.94 -4.37
N LEU A 12 -3.07 -16.26 -4.60
CA LEU A 12 -2.83 -16.85 -5.92
C LEU A 12 -3.97 -16.57 -6.90
N TYR A 13 -5.23 -16.69 -6.48
CA TYR A 13 -6.39 -16.34 -7.30
C TYR A 13 -6.43 -14.84 -7.62
N GLY A 14 -6.08 -13.98 -6.66
CA GLY A 14 -5.94 -12.54 -6.92
C GLY A 14 -4.83 -12.23 -7.93
N ILE A 15 -3.68 -12.89 -7.79
CA ILE A 15 -2.53 -12.75 -8.71
C ILE A 15 -2.89 -13.29 -10.10
N LEU A 16 -3.49 -14.49 -10.19
CA LEU A 16 -3.92 -15.12 -11.43
C LEU A 16 -5.03 -14.33 -12.13
N PHE A 17 -5.98 -13.78 -11.37
CA PHE A 17 -7.05 -12.94 -11.92
C PHE A 17 -6.50 -11.62 -12.47
N VAL A 18 -5.56 -10.98 -11.76
CA VAL A 18 -4.89 -9.78 -12.25
C VAL A 18 -4.03 -10.09 -13.47
N LEU A 19 -3.29 -11.20 -13.47
CA LEU A 19 -2.51 -11.66 -14.63
C LEU A 19 -3.41 -11.97 -15.83
N PHE A 20 -4.56 -12.61 -15.61
CA PHE A 20 -5.56 -12.88 -16.64
C PHE A 20 -6.17 -11.59 -17.20
N LEU A 21 -6.50 -10.63 -16.32
CA LEU A 21 -7.02 -9.32 -16.72
C LEU A 21 -5.97 -8.52 -17.52
N VAL A 22 -4.72 -8.53 -17.07
CA VAL A 22 -3.60 -7.91 -17.80
C VAL A 22 -3.45 -8.57 -19.16
N LEU A 23 -3.39 -9.90 -19.23
CA LEU A 23 -3.26 -10.65 -20.48
C LEU A 23 -4.44 -10.38 -21.45
N THR A 24 -5.68 -10.34 -20.96
CA THR A 24 -6.86 -10.04 -21.80
C THR A 24 -6.92 -8.58 -22.24
N LEU A 25 -6.38 -7.66 -21.45
CA LEU A 25 -6.21 -6.26 -21.86
C LEU A 25 -5.09 -6.12 -22.90
N THR A 26 -3.97 -6.84 -22.75
CA THR A 26 -2.88 -6.85 -23.75
C THR A 26 -3.33 -7.43 -25.08
N LEU A 27 -4.22 -8.42 -25.08
CA LEU A 27 -4.76 -9.08 -26.28
C LEU A 27 -5.87 -8.28 -27.00
N ARG A 28 -6.37 -7.17 -26.42
CA ARG A 28 -7.41 -6.31 -27.03
C ARG A 28 -6.88 -4.97 -27.55
N ILE A 29 -5.57 -4.76 -27.51
CA ILE A 29 -4.95 -3.49 -27.83
C ILE A 29 -4.21 -3.64 -29.18
N GLU A 30 -4.94 -3.42 -30.28
CA GLU A 30 -4.33 -3.21 -31.62
C GLU A 30 -4.02 -1.72 -31.88
N GLU A 31 -4.63 -0.77 -31.15
CA GLU A 31 -4.43 0.68 -31.37
C GLU A 31 -3.74 1.43 -30.21
N ALA A 32 -3.69 0.85 -29.01
CA ALA A 32 -3.18 1.51 -27.81
C ALA A 32 -1.65 1.32 -27.59
N THR A 33 -1.01 0.46 -28.36
CA THR A 33 0.40 0.08 -28.18
C THR A 33 1.37 1.25 -28.34
N SER A 34 1.06 2.28 -29.15
CA SER A 34 1.97 3.43 -29.34
C SER A 34 1.90 4.50 -28.24
N VAL A 35 0.81 4.56 -27.47
CA VAL A 35 0.62 5.59 -26.42
C VAL A 35 1.14 5.13 -25.05
N TYR A 36 1.13 3.81 -24.79
CA TYR A 36 1.44 3.26 -23.46
C TYR A 36 2.86 2.69 -23.31
N MET A 37 3.59 2.47 -24.41
CA MET A 37 4.93 1.88 -24.43
C MET A 37 6.05 2.94 -24.48
N THR A 38 5.99 3.95 -23.60
CA THR A 38 6.99 5.04 -23.57
C THR A 38 8.24 4.73 -22.75
N GLY A 39 8.33 3.54 -22.12
CA GLY A 39 9.51 3.09 -21.38
C GLY A 39 10.74 2.92 -22.30
N TYR A 40 11.94 3.13 -21.74
CA TYR A 40 13.18 3.07 -22.52
C TYR A 40 13.39 1.70 -23.20
N LEU A 41 13.06 0.62 -22.49
CA LEU A 41 13.05 -0.73 -23.06
C LEU A 41 11.92 -0.90 -24.07
N ALA A 42 10.70 -0.48 -23.75
CA ALA A 42 9.56 -0.56 -24.66
C ALA A 42 9.82 0.08 -26.04
N LYS A 43 10.50 1.23 -26.11
CA LYS A 43 10.94 1.87 -27.36
C LYS A 43 12.06 1.12 -28.10
N ILE A 44 12.98 0.48 -27.37
CA ILE A 44 14.00 -0.40 -27.97
C ILE A 44 13.37 -1.70 -28.47
N LEU A 45 12.25 -2.10 -27.87
CA LEU A 45 11.51 -3.32 -28.17
C LEU A 45 10.44 -3.15 -29.25
N GLU A 46 10.01 -1.92 -29.56
CA GLU A 46 9.07 -1.57 -30.64
C GLU A 46 9.41 -2.24 -32.00
N PRO A 47 10.69 -2.29 -32.45
CA PRO A 47 11.06 -2.98 -33.69
C PRO A 47 10.94 -4.52 -33.63
N HIS A 48 10.67 -5.08 -32.45
CA HIS A 48 10.63 -6.52 -32.17
C HIS A 48 9.29 -6.96 -31.56
N VAL A 49 8.23 -6.15 -31.67
CA VAL A 49 6.90 -6.42 -31.10
C VAL A 49 6.23 -7.67 -31.70
N GLU A 50 6.73 -8.21 -32.81
CA GLU A 50 6.35 -9.55 -33.30
C GLU A 50 6.78 -10.68 -32.35
N ASN A 51 7.72 -10.43 -31.42
CA ASN A 51 8.15 -11.38 -30.39
C ASN A 51 7.29 -11.28 -29.13
N ASN A 52 6.13 -11.94 -29.13
CA ASN A 52 5.23 -12.12 -27.98
C ASN A 52 5.96 -12.50 -26.67
N LEU A 53 7.08 -13.24 -26.76
CA LEU A 53 7.86 -13.68 -25.60
C LEU A 53 8.49 -12.52 -24.81
N LEU A 54 9.07 -11.53 -25.49
CA LEU A 54 9.82 -10.45 -24.84
C LEU A 54 8.89 -9.46 -24.13
N LEU A 55 7.72 -9.23 -24.73
CA LEU A 55 6.63 -8.50 -24.09
C LEU A 55 6.15 -9.22 -22.83
N VAL A 56 5.87 -10.53 -22.92
CA VAL A 56 5.47 -11.35 -21.77
C VAL A 56 6.52 -11.31 -20.65
N LEU A 57 7.80 -11.43 -20.99
CA LEU A 57 8.89 -11.33 -20.01
C LEU A 57 8.94 -9.95 -19.34
N SER A 58 8.72 -8.88 -20.09
CA SER A 58 8.69 -7.50 -19.56
C SER A 58 7.54 -7.30 -18.56
N TYR A 59 6.35 -7.82 -18.87
CA TYR A 59 5.23 -7.84 -17.93
C TYR A 59 5.54 -8.69 -16.70
N ALA A 60 6.12 -9.88 -16.88
CA ALA A 60 6.51 -10.75 -15.77
C ALA A 60 7.49 -10.06 -14.83
N VAL A 61 8.48 -9.34 -15.36
CA VAL A 61 9.42 -8.53 -14.57
C VAL A 61 8.70 -7.45 -13.77
N CYS A 62 7.76 -6.71 -14.38
CA CYS A 62 6.97 -5.67 -13.72
C CYS A 62 5.97 -6.19 -12.67
N VAL A 63 5.77 -7.51 -12.61
CA VAL A 63 4.87 -8.16 -11.63
C VAL A 63 5.67 -8.85 -10.53
N ILE A 64 6.59 -9.75 -10.91
CA ILE A 64 7.27 -10.65 -9.98
C ILE A 64 8.28 -9.90 -9.12
N LEU A 65 9.15 -9.08 -9.73
CA LEU A 65 10.19 -8.37 -8.99
C LEU A 65 9.59 -7.34 -8.01
N PRO A 66 8.64 -6.47 -8.41
CA PRO A 66 7.95 -5.58 -7.49
C PRO A 66 7.26 -6.30 -6.33
N TYR A 67 6.63 -7.45 -6.58
CA TYR A 67 6.03 -8.26 -5.51
C TYR A 67 7.08 -8.78 -4.51
N PHE A 68 8.24 -9.24 -4.99
CA PHE A 68 9.34 -9.67 -4.12
C PHE A 68 9.95 -8.51 -3.33
N MET A 69 10.14 -7.36 -3.97
CA MET A 69 10.59 -6.12 -3.31
C MET A 69 9.59 -5.68 -2.24
N GLY A 70 8.30 -5.69 -2.56
CA GLY A 70 7.20 -5.39 -1.64
C GLY A 70 7.15 -6.33 -0.44
N SER A 71 7.46 -7.62 -0.67
CA SER A 71 7.47 -8.67 0.34
C SER A 71 8.56 -8.49 1.42
N THR A 72 9.52 -7.59 1.22
CA THR A 72 10.55 -7.27 2.22
C THR A 72 9.96 -6.46 3.38
N MET A 73 9.80 -7.06 4.56
CA MET A 73 9.12 -6.42 5.68
C MET A 73 10.09 -5.68 6.62
N PHE A 74 10.36 -4.39 6.37
CA PHE A 74 11.26 -3.58 7.20
C PHE A 74 10.87 -3.53 8.67
N ALA A 75 9.57 -3.49 8.98
CA ALA A 75 9.09 -3.55 10.36
C ALA A 75 9.60 -4.82 11.08
N VAL A 76 9.57 -5.97 10.39
CA VAL A 76 10.03 -7.26 10.94
C VAL A 76 11.54 -7.28 11.04
N LEU A 77 12.25 -6.90 9.97
CA LEU A 77 13.72 -6.86 9.92
C LEU A 77 14.28 -5.99 11.06
N ILE A 78 13.85 -4.73 11.12
CA ILE A 78 14.28 -3.77 12.15
C ILE A 78 13.93 -4.29 13.55
N SER A 79 12.72 -4.84 13.75
CA SER A 79 12.31 -5.31 15.07
C SER A 79 13.13 -6.50 15.58
N LYS A 80 13.46 -7.45 14.70
CA LYS A 80 14.25 -8.63 15.07
C LYS A 80 15.71 -8.29 15.29
N GLU A 81 16.32 -7.53 14.38
CA GLU A 81 17.75 -7.23 14.43
C GLU A 81 18.08 -6.25 15.56
N LYS A 82 17.27 -5.19 15.73
CA LYS A 82 17.58 -4.13 16.70
C LYS A 82 16.98 -4.35 18.09
N TYR A 83 15.86 -5.07 18.18
CA TYR A 83 15.12 -5.23 19.43
C TYR A 83 14.92 -6.69 19.86
N GLY A 84 15.45 -7.66 19.10
CA GLY A 84 15.41 -9.08 19.43
C GLY A 84 14.02 -9.73 19.39
N ARG A 85 12.96 -9.00 18.98
CA ARG A 85 11.59 -9.52 18.98
C ARG A 85 10.78 -9.02 17.80
N ASP A 86 10.07 -9.95 17.14
CA ASP A 86 9.20 -9.64 16.00
C ASP A 86 8.05 -8.73 16.42
N ILE A 87 7.90 -7.59 15.75
CA ILE A 87 6.83 -6.62 16.01
C ILE A 87 5.42 -7.21 15.87
N ARG A 88 5.26 -8.30 15.11
CA ARG A 88 3.95 -8.98 14.91
C ARG A 88 3.46 -9.72 16.15
N ASP A 89 4.31 -9.90 17.16
CA ASP A 89 3.92 -10.49 18.44
C ASP A 89 3.61 -9.43 19.50
N LEU A 90 3.79 -8.15 19.16
CA LEU A 90 3.66 -7.01 20.07
C LEU A 90 2.62 -5.99 19.57
N GLY A 91 2.09 -5.20 20.52
CA GLY A 91 1.19 -4.09 20.22
C GLY A 91 -0.05 -4.52 19.41
N SER A 92 -0.26 -3.92 18.24
CA SER A 92 -1.38 -4.26 17.35
C SER A 92 -1.13 -5.48 16.47
N LYS A 93 0.00 -6.18 16.64
CA LYS A 93 0.42 -7.35 15.86
C LYS A 93 0.59 -7.10 14.36
N ASN A 94 0.67 -5.82 13.95
CA ASN A 94 0.81 -5.41 12.56
C ASN A 94 2.27 -5.07 12.25
N ALA A 95 2.79 -5.52 11.11
CA ALA A 95 4.14 -5.22 10.65
C ALA A 95 4.17 -3.90 9.87
N GLY A 96 3.98 -2.77 10.54
CA GLY A 96 4.03 -1.46 9.89
C GLY A 96 4.37 -0.33 10.84
N MET A 97 4.61 0.86 10.27
CA MET A 97 5.07 2.08 10.95
C MET A 97 4.32 2.36 12.27
N THR A 98 3.00 2.38 12.27
CA THR A 98 2.22 2.77 13.47
C THR A 98 2.46 1.83 14.65
N ASN A 99 2.64 0.53 14.41
CA ASN A 99 2.91 -0.42 15.50
C ASN A 99 4.35 -0.27 16.00
N MET A 100 5.31 -0.13 15.08
CA MET A 100 6.72 0.15 15.42
C MET A 100 6.85 1.43 16.23
N PHE A 101 6.12 2.48 15.85
CA PHE A 101 6.08 3.75 16.60
C PHE A 101 5.58 3.56 18.03
N ARG A 102 4.51 2.77 18.21
CA ARG A 102 3.88 2.54 19.52
C ARG A 102 4.72 1.65 20.43
N VAL A 103 5.39 0.64 19.89
CA VAL A 103 6.14 -0.36 20.65
C VAL A 103 7.59 0.06 20.88
N TYR A 104 8.28 0.52 19.83
CA TYR A 104 9.71 0.80 19.85
C TYR A 104 10.06 2.29 19.68
N GLY A 105 9.06 3.16 19.55
CA GLY A 105 9.22 4.61 19.53
C GLY A 105 9.38 5.23 18.14
N LYS A 106 9.48 6.57 18.12
CA LYS A 106 9.42 7.40 16.90
C LYS A 106 10.46 6.98 15.85
N HIS A 107 11.70 6.75 16.26
CA HIS A 107 12.78 6.42 15.33
C HIS A 107 12.55 5.07 14.63
N ALA A 108 12.09 4.05 15.36
CA ALA A 108 11.75 2.75 14.77
C ALA A 108 10.58 2.87 13.78
N GLY A 109 9.56 3.66 14.13
CA GLY A 109 8.44 3.96 13.24
C GLY A 109 8.91 4.64 11.94
N ILE A 110 9.72 5.69 12.04
CA ILE A 110 10.23 6.43 10.87
C ILE A 110 11.12 5.54 10.01
N ALA A 111 12.07 4.82 10.60
CA ALA A 111 12.95 3.91 9.85
C ALA A 111 12.15 2.85 9.08
N THR A 112 11.10 2.30 9.71
CA THR A 112 10.18 1.37 9.05
C THR A 112 9.47 2.01 7.85
N ALA A 113 8.94 3.22 8.04
CA ALA A 113 8.25 3.93 6.97
C ALA A 113 9.18 4.28 5.81
N LEU A 114 10.41 4.72 6.09
CA LEU A 114 11.41 5.01 5.08
C LEU A 114 11.77 3.75 4.29
N GLY A 115 12.04 2.63 4.96
CA GLY A 115 12.32 1.36 4.27
C GLY A 115 11.14 0.88 3.41
N ASP A 116 9.92 0.93 3.94
CA ASP A 116 8.71 0.58 3.19
C ASP A 116 8.44 1.53 2.01
N SER A 117 8.80 2.81 2.13
CA SER A 117 8.66 3.79 1.03
C SER A 117 9.73 3.55 -0.04
N LEU A 118 11.00 3.43 0.36
CA LEU A 118 12.13 3.25 -0.55
C LEU A 118 11.98 1.98 -1.40
N LYS A 119 11.62 0.85 -0.81
CA LYS A 119 11.40 -0.40 -1.56
C LYS A 119 10.25 -0.25 -2.58
N THR A 120 9.19 0.48 -2.22
CA THR A 120 8.04 0.69 -3.11
C THR A 120 8.38 1.65 -4.23
N ALA A 121 9.06 2.77 -3.93
CA ALA A 121 9.53 3.70 -4.96
C ALA A 121 10.50 3.02 -5.94
N ALA A 122 11.46 2.24 -5.44
CA ALA A 122 12.39 1.48 -6.27
C ALA A 122 11.66 0.50 -7.20
N ALA A 123 10.64 -0.21 -6.69
CA ALA A 123 9.83 -1.10 -7.50
C ALA A 123 9.08 -0.35 -8.62
N ILE A 124 8.53 0.82 -8.32
CA ILE A 124 7.81 1.65 -9.31
C ILE A 124 8.76 2.17 -10.38
N PHE A 125 9.94 2.66 -10.01
CA PHE A 125 10.94 3.11 -10.98
C PHE A 125 11.43 1.96 -11.86
N LEU A 126 11.60 0.75 -11.30
CA LEU A 126 11.89 -0.45 -12.09
C LEU A 126 10.80 -0.71 -13.12
N GLY A 127 9.53 -0.73 -12.70
CA GLY A 127 8.40 -0.93 -13.62
C GLY A 127 8.34 0.16 -14.71
N ARG A 128 8.53 1.42 -14.30
CA ARG A 128 8.56 2.59 -15.20
C ARG A 128 9.67 2.48 -16.24
N PHE A 129 10.84 2.00 -15.84
CA PHE A 129 11.97 1.80 -16.73
C PHE A 129 11.67 0.74 -17.81
N VAL A 130 11.00 -0.36 -17.43
CA VAL A 130 10.73 -1.49 -18.33
C VAL A 130 9.55 -1.22 -19.28
N LEU A 131 8.38 -0.84 -18.76
CA LEU A 131 7.13 -0.72 -19.51
C LEU A 131 6.49 0.69 -19.43
N GLY A 132 7.24 1.73 -19.07
CA GLY A 132 6.71 3.08 -18.94
C GLY A 132 5.64 3.19 -17.83
N GLU A 133 4.66 4.08 -18.00
CA GLU A 133 3.63 4.29 -16.96
C GLU A 133 2.83 3.01 -16.64
N VAL A 134 2.55 2.15 -17.63
CA VAL A 134 1.88 0.86 -17.38
C VAL A 134 2.71 -0.01 -16.43
N GLY A 135 4.01 -0.11 -16.68
CA GLY A 135 4.93 -0.81 -15.79
C GLY A 135 4.99 -0.20 -14.40
N ALA A 136 4.96 1.14 -14.30
CA ALA A 136 4.95 1.86 -13.03
C ALA A 136 3.72 1.50 -12.18
N TYR A 137 2.52 1.49 -12.77
CA TYR A 137 1.27 1.12 -12.09
C TYR A 137 1.21 -0.36 -11.73
N LEU A 138 1.67 -1.26 -12.62
CA LEU A 138 1.79 -2.69 -12.31
C LEU A 138 2.72 -2.93 -11.14
N ALA A 139 3.91 -2.33 -11.17
CA ALA A 139 4.88 -2.45 -10.11
C ALA A 139 4.38 -1.88 -8.79
N ALA A 140 3.67 -0.73 -8.81
CA ALA A 140 3.02 -0.18 -7.63
C ALA A 140 2.03 -1.16 -7.01
N LEU A 141 1.14 -1.73 -7.82
CA LEU A 141 0.13 -2.69 -7.39
C LEU A 141 0.78 -3.90 -6.72
N PHE A 142 1.75 -4.51 -7.39
CA PHE A 142 2.40 -5.72 -6.89
C PHE A 142 3.34 -5.46 -5.71
N ALA A 143 3.98 -4.29 -5.62
CA ALA A 143 4.75 -3.89 -4.43
C ALA A 143 3.86 -3.69 -3.20
N VAL A 144 2.68 -3.06 -3.38
CA VAL A 144 1.70 -2.91 -2.30
C VAL A 144 1.13 -4.27 -1.89
N LEU A 145 0.79 -5.12 -2.87
CA LEU A 145 0.32 -6.48 -2.62
C LEU A 145 1.36 -7.31 -1.86
N GLY A 146 2.62 -7.24 -2.28
CA GLY A 146 3.74 -7.91 -1.60
C GLY A 146 3.91 -7.42 -0.16
N HIS A 147 3.74 -6.12 0.12
CA HIS A 147 3.78 -5.63 1.51
C HIS A 147 2.59 -6.15 2.35
N MET A 148 1.40 -6.29 1.76
CA MET A 148 0.22 -6.82 2.46
C MET A 148 0.30 -8.33 2.68
N ALA A 149 0.78 -9.06 1.68
CA ALA A 149 0.87 -10.51 1.63
C ALA A 149 2.31 -10.97 1.30
N PRO A 150 3.28 -10.71 2.19
CA PRO A 150 4.69 -10.94 1.92
C PRO A 150 5.04 -12.42 1.86
N LEU A 151 5.59 -12.87 0.72
CA LEU A 151 5.98 -14.26 0.49
C LEU A 151 6.98 -14.75 1.56
N TRP A 152 8.05 -13.97 1.77
CA TRP A 152 9.15 -14.30 2.70
C TRP A 152 8.70 -14.38 4.16
N PHE A 153 7.56 -13.76 4.50
CA PHE A 153 7.07 -13.63 5.86
C PHE A 153 5.75 -14.37 6.09
N LYS A 154 5.55 -15.49 5.38
CA LYS A 154 4.39 -16.39 5.50
C LYS A 154 3.05 -15.67 5.31
N PHE A 155 3.01 -14.71 4.39
CA PHE A 155 1.83 -13.88 4.07
C PHE A 155 1.25 -13.14 5.28
N ARG A 156 2.10 -12.81 6.26
CA ARG A 156 1.74 -12.02 7.46
C ARG A 156 2.42 -10.65 7.39
N GLY A 157 1.86 -9.77 6.57
CA GLY A 157 2.39 -8.45 6.26
C GLY A 157 1.80 -7.28 7.05
N GLY A 158 1.96 -6.10 6.49
CA GLY A 158 1.36 -4.86 6.97
C GLY A 158 0.06 -4.54 6.24
N LYS A 159 -0.46 -3.32 6.42
CA LYS A 159 -1.72 -2.88 5.80
C LYS A 159 -1.54 -2.11 4.51
N GLY A 160 -0.31 -1.91 4.05
CA GLY A 160 -0.01 -1.25 2.79
C GLY A 160 -0.23 0.25 2.74
N VAL A 161 -0.53 0.93 3.86
CA VAL A 161 -0.80 2.39 3.86
C VAL A 161 0.41 3.19 3.37
N ILE A 162 1.61 2.94 3.91
CA ILE A 162 2.83 3.67 3.52
C ILE A 162 3.26 3.33 2.10
N SER A 163 3.18 2.07 1.70
CA SER A 163 3.45 1.66 0.32
C SER A 163 2.46 2.30 -0.66
N SER A 164 1.16 2.33 -0.34
CA SER A 164 0.15 2.97 -1.18
C SER A 164 0.33 4.48 -1.25
N ALA A 165 0.60 5.13 -0.12
CA ALA A 165 0.90 6.55 -0.04
C ALA A 165 2.15 6.92 -0.86
N THR A 166 3.20 6.11 -0.79
CA THR A 166 4.40 6.28 -1.60
C THR A 166 4.10 6.10 -3.09
N ALA A 167 3.32 5.06 -3.44
CA ALA A 167 2.92 4.84 -4.82
C ALA A 167 2.12 6.02 -5.37
N MET A 168 1.15 6.54 -4.60
CA MET A 168 0.43 7.76 -4.96
C MET A 168 1.38 8.93 -5.17
N LEU A 169 2.31 9.17 -4.24
CA LEU A 169 3.27 10.27 -4.35
C LEU A 169 4.17 10.16 -5.59
N VAL A 170 4.64 8.96 -5.94
CA VAL A 170 5.55 8.73 -7.07
C VAL A 170 4.82 8.74 -8.42
N LEU A 171 3.58 8.27 -8.45
CA LEU A 171 2.78 8.18 -9.67
C LEU A 171 2.04 9.49 -9.96
N ASP A 172 1.39 10.06 -8.95
CA ASP A 172 0.63 11.31 -9.07
C ASP A 172 0.64 12.12 -7.74
N PRO A 173 1.61 13.04 -7.58
CA PRO A 173 1.76 13.85 -6.37
C PRO A 173 0.51 14.68 -5.99
N ILE A 174 -0.30 15.08 -6.98
CA ILE A 174 -1.51 15.90 -6.74
C ILE A 174 -2.56 15.03 -6.06
N TYR A 175 -2.81 13.83 -6.57
CA TYR A 175 -3.75 12.90 -5.95
C TYR A 175 -3.30 12.48 -4.54
N PHE A 176 -2.00 12.30 -4.36
CA PHE A 176 -1.43 12.09 -3.03
C PHE A 176 -1.73 13.26 -2.08
N ALA A 177 -1.51 14.50 -2.50
CA ALA A 177 -1.74 15.68 -1.67
C ALA A 177 -3.20 15.79 -1.22
N VAL A 178 -4.16 15.58 -2.12
CA VAL A 178 -5.61 15.60 -1.79
C VAL A 178 -5.95 14.52 -0.76
N CYS A 179 -5.51 13.28 -0.99
CA CYS A 179 -5.76 12.18 -0.05
C CYS A 179 -5.03 12.38 1.29
N LEU A 180 -3.86 13.02 1.29
CA LEU A 180 -3.13 13.40 2.51
C LEU A 180 -3.90 14.44 3.31
N VAL A 181 -4.52 15.43 2.67
CA VAL A 181 -5.39 16.41 3.35
C VAL A 181 -6.56 15.68 4.02
N VAL A 182 -7.24 14.78 3.30
CA VAL A 182 -8.34 13.98 3.89
C VAL A 182 -7.87 13.13 5.06
N PHE A 183 -6.72 12.45 4.93
CA PHE A 183 -6.10 11.72 6.04
C PHE A 183 -5.87 12.64 7.25
N CYS A 184 -5.27 13.81 7.04
CA CYS A 184 -4.93 14.77 8.09
C CYS A 184 -6.18 15.30 8.80
N LEU A 185 -7.21 15.69 8.05
CA LEU A 185 -8.48 16.18 8.61
C LEU A 185 -9.10 15.14 9.56
N VAL A 186 -9.18 13.88 9.13
CA VAL A 186 -9.74 12.80 9.96
C VAL A 186 -8.81 12.45 11.12
N PHE A 187 -7.50 12.43 10.90
CA PHE A 187 -6.52 12.11 11.95
C PHE A 187 -6.49 13.18 13.05
N PHE A 188 -6.48 14.46 12.72
CA PHE A 188 -6.39 15.54 13.72
C PHE A 188 -7.68 15.73 14.50
N THR A 189 -8.84 15.37 13.94
CA THR A 189 -10.13 15.39 14.65
C THR A 189 -10.34 14.16 15.54
N THR A 190 -10.02 12.95 15.05
CA THR A 190 -10.31 11.69 15.77
C THR A 190 -9.15 11.16 16.60
N HIS A 191 -7.92 11.56 16.27
CA HIS A 191 -6.67 10.95 16.72
C HIS A 191 -6.50 9.46 16.35
N TRP A 192 -7.28 8.94 15.39
CA TRP A 192 -7.15 7.57 14.88
C TRP A 192 -6.46 7.53 13.51
N VAL A 193 -5.22 7.02 13.49
CA VAL A 193 -4.47 6.80 12.24
C VAL A 193 -5.21 5.86 11.29
N SER A 194 -5.90 4.85 11.82
CA SER A 194 -6.68 3.91 11.02
C SER A 194 -7.82 4.58 10.27
N MET A 195 -8.56 5.49 10.91
CA MET A 195 -9.69 6.16 10.28
C MET A 195 -9.24 7.16 9.22
N GLY A 196 -8.15 7.89 9.47
CA GLY A 196 -7.54 8.72 8.42
C GLY A 196 -7.11 7.89 7.20
N SER A 197 -6.51 6.72 7.43
CA SER A 197 -6.08 5.82 6.34
C SER A 197 -7.26 5.26 5.54
N ILE A 198 -8.33 4.86 6.22
CA ILE A 198 -9.57 4.37 5.60
C ILE A 198 -10.22 5.47 4.77
N ALA A 199 -10.35 6.69 5.32
CA ALA A 199 -10.96 7.81 4.62
C ALA A 199 -10.19 8.17 3.35
N ALA A 200 -8.87 8.28 3.43
CA ALA A 200 -8.01 8.54 2.28
C ALA A 200 -8.11 7.44 1.20
N ALA A 201 -8.14 6.16 1.61
CA ALA A 201 -8.31 5.04 0.67
C ALA A 201 -9.69 5.03 0.00
N PHE A 202 -10.75 5.38 0.75
CA PHE A 202 -12.12 5.43 0.26
C PHE A 202 -12.31 6.53 -0.80
N VAL A 203 -11.76 7.73 -0.57
CA VAL A 203 -11.90 8.84 -1.52
C VAL A 203 -10.99 8.72 -2.75
N TYR A 204 -9.94 7.91 -2.69
CA TYR A 204 -8.90 7.87 -3.72
C TYR A 204 -9.43 7.56 -5.14
N PRO A 205 -10.29 6.55 -5.37
CA PRO A 205 -10.88 6.33 -6.70
C PRO A 205 -11.64 7.54 -7.26
N ALA A 206 -12.40 8.24 -6.41
CA ALA A 206 -13.12 9.45 -6.81
C ALA A 206 -12.16 10.59 -7.15
N VAL A 207 -11.10 10.77 -6.35
CA VAL A 207 -10.03 11.76 -6.64
C VAL A 207 -9.40 11.49 -8.00
N VAL A 208 -9.09 10.22 -8.32
CA VAL A 208 -8.55 9.85 -9.63
C VAL A 208 -9.55 10.13 -10.75
N TYR A 209 -10.82 9.75 -10.57
CA TYR A 209 -11.87 9.94 -11.58
C TYR A 209 -12.08 11.41 -11.94
N TYR A 210 -12.34 12.25 -10.93
CA TYR A 210 -12.60 13.68 -11.14
C TYR A 210 -11.33 14.43 -11.55
N GLY A 211 -10.18 14.09 -10.96
CA GLY A 211 -8.89 14.69 -11.32
C GLY A 211 -8.48 14.39 -12.76
N ALA A 212 -8.80 13.19 -13.27
CA ALA A 212 -8.58 12.83 -14.65
C ALA A 212 -9.49 13.63 -15.59
N LYS A 213 -10.77 13.79 -15.23
CA LYS A 213 -11.73 14.58 -16.00
C LYS A 213 -11.29 16.04 -16.13
N ILE A 214 -10.75 16.63 -15.07
CA ILE A 214 -10.29 18.03 -15.05
C ILE A 214 -9.00 18.21 -15.88
N ARG A 215 -8.01 17.32 -15.72
CA ARG A 215 -6.69 17.48 -16.34
C ARG A 215 -6.63 17.05 -17.81
N SER A 216 -7.39 16.02 -18.17
CA SER A 216 -7.29 15.38 -19.49
C SER A 216 -8.47 15.71 -20.41
N GLY A 217 -9.31 16.69 -20.05
CA GLY A 217 -10.51 17.04 -20.82
C GLY A 217 -11.52 15.89 -21.00
N GLY A 218 -11.44 14.83 -20.17
CA GLY A 218 -12.30 13.65 -20.27
C GLY A 218 -11.74 12.47 -21.09
N ALA A 219 -10.51 12.54 -21.62
CA ALA A 219 -9.89 11.40 -22.31
C ALA A 219 -9.63 10.22 -21.34
N TYR A 220 -10.40 9.14 -21.49
CA TYR A 220 -10.47 8.02 -20.55
C TYR A 220 -9.28 7.06 -20.64
N SER A 221 -8.67 6.93 -21.82
CA SER A 221 -7.68 5.89 -22.12
C SER A 221 -6.41 6.00 -21.27
N ALA A 222 -5.89 7.21 -21.07
CA ALA A 222 -4.70 7.48 -20.23
C ALA A 222 -4.93 7.24 -18.72
N THR A 223 -6.15 6.91 -18.30
CA THR A 223 -6.58 6.93 -16.88
C THR A 223 -6.90 5.54 -16.33
N LEU A 224 -6.98 4.52 -17.19
CA LEU A 224 -7.40 3.18 -16.78
C LEU A 224 -6.42 2.51 -15.79
N PRO A 225 -5.08 2.51 -15.99
CA PRO A 225 -4.15 1.93 -15.02
C PRO A 225 -4.24 2.62 -13.65
N ALA A 226 -4.38 3.96 -13.64
CA ALA A 226 -4.57 4.74 -12.44
C ALA A 226 -5.86 4.38 -11.70
N MET A 227 -6.96 4.22 -12.42
CA MET A 227 -8.25 3.84 -11.85
C MET A 227 -8.21 2.43 -11.26
N ILE A 228 -7.63 1.46 -11.97
CA ILE A 228 -7.45 0.09 -11.48
C ILE A 228 -6.63 0.09 -10.18
N PHE A 229 -5.50 0.81 -10.16
CA PHE A 229 -4.68 0.93 -8.97
C PHE A 229 -5.42 1.61 -7.81
N ALA A 230 -6.19 2.67 -8.08
CA ALA A 230 -6.97 3.37 -7.07
C ALA A 230 -8.06 2.50 -6.46
N CYS A 231 -8.82 1.77 -7.29
CA CYS A 231 -9.82 0.80 -6.83
C CYS A 231 -9.17 -0.32 -6.01
N PHE A 232 -8.03 -0.85 -6.46
CA PHE A 232 -7.26 -1.85 -5.70
C PHE A 232 -6.87 -1.34 -4.31
N VAL A 233 -6.26 -0.14 -4.23
CA VAL A 233 -5.87 0.48 -2.95
C VAL A 233 -7.10 0.71 -2.06
N GLY A 234 -8.18 1.27 -2.62
CA GLY A 234 -9.42 1.54 -1.90
C GLY A 234 -9.99 0.28 -1.24
N VAL A 235 -10.16 -0.79 -2.02
CA VAL A 235 -10.69 -2.06 -1.51
C VAL A 235 -9.72 -2.70 -0.50
N MET A 236 -8.44 -2.84 -0.87
CA MET A 236 -7.49 -3.62 -0.08
C MET A 236 -7.11 -2.92 1.23
N VAL A 237 -6.88 -1.61 1.23
CA VAL A 237 -6.55 -0.88 2.47
C VAL A 237 -7.73 -0.94 3.45
N ILE A 238 -8.97 -0.78 2.97
CA ILE A 238 -10.16 -0.89 3.82
C ILE A 238 -10.29 -2.31 4.38
N PHE A 239 -10.16 -3.34 3.52
CA PHE A 239 -10.20 -4.74 3.96
C PHE A 239 -9.12 -5.07 5.00
N MET A 240 -7.90 -4.55 4.81
CA MET A 240 -6.79 -4.72 5.76
C MET A 240 -7.02 -4.00 7.08
N HIS A 241 -7.96 -3.04 7.14
CA HIS A 241 -8.38 -2.34 8.34
C HIS A 241 -9.62 -2.91 9.03
N ARG A 242 -10.22 -4.01 8.57
CA ARG A 242 -11.42 -4.62 9.20
C ARG A 242 -11.34 -4.80 10.73
N GLN A 243 -10.17 -5.15 11.25
CA GLN A 243 -9.95 -5.27 12.70
C GLN A 243 -9.91 -3.91 13.42
N ASN A 244 -9.44 -2.85 12.75
CA ASN A 244 -9.48 -1.50 13.28
C ASN A 244 -10.90 -0.94 13.26
N ILE A 245 -11.66 -1.19 12.19
CA ILE A 245 -13.07 -0.82 12.10
C ILE A 245 -13.84 -1.45 13.26
N ARG A 246 -13.64 -2.75 13.50
CA ARG A 246 -14.20 -3.44 14.68
C ARG A 246 -13.82 -2.75 15.99
N ARG A 247 -12.54 -2.42 16.19
CA ARG A 247 -12.09 -1.74 17.41
C ARG A 247 -12.66 -0.33 17.55
N VAL A 248 -12.86 0.41 16.46
CA VAL A 248 -13.52 1.73 16.50
C VAL A 248 -14.97 1.57 16.96
N TYR A 249 -15.69 0.59 16.39
CA TYR A 249 -17.08 0.30 16.76
C TYR A 249 -17.23 -0.04 18.25
N TYR A 250 -16.31 -0.82 18.82
CA TYR A 250 -16.33 -1.15 20.25
C TYR A 250 -15.62 -0.12 21.16
N GLY A 251 -15.12 1.01 20.61
CA GLY A 251 -14.40 2.02 21.40
C GLY A 251 -13.00 1.58 21.89
N GLU A 252 -12.43 0.54 21.30
CA GLU A 252 -11.13 -0.05 21.66
C GLU A 252 -9.96 0.45 20.79
N GLU A 253 -10.22 1.23 19.73
CA GLU A 253 -9.16 1.68 18.82
C GLU A 253 -8.29 2.74 19.50
N LYS A 254 -6.99 2.42 19.59
CA LYS A 254 -6.02 3.27 20.28
C LYS A 254 -5.80 4.57 19.52
N LYS A 255 -6.00 5.69 20.21
CA LYS A 255 -5.62 7.02 19.73
C LYS A 255 -4.09 7.17 19.63
N MET A 256 -3.62 8.01 18.73
CA MET A 256 -2.22 8.36 18.58
C MET A 256 -2.03 9.86 18.66
N TYR A 257 -1.20 10.29 19.61
CA TYR A 257 -0.84 11.68 19.82
C TYR A 257 0.63 11.90 19.45
N LEU A 258 0.91 12.95 18.69
CA LEU A 258 2.28 13.28 18.27
C LEU A 258 3.10 13.89 19.42
N SER A 259 2.47 14.73 20.25
CA SER A 259 3.10 15.36 21.42
C SER A 259 3.46 14.34 22.51
N LYS A 260 4.70 14.39 23.03
CA LYS A 260 5.13 13.56 24.17
C LYS A 260 4.36 13.91 25.43
N LYS A 261 4.19 15.22 25.72
CA LYS A 261 3.42 15.73 26.86
C LYS A 261 1.97 15.24 26.85
N LYS A 262 1.28 15.34 25.70
CA LYS A 262 -0.11 14.88 25.57
C LYS A 262 -0.22 13.35 25.76
N ARG A 263 0.77 12.57 25.30
CA ARG A 263 0.81 11.12 25.55
C ARG A 263 0.94 10.77 27.02
N GLN A 264 1.83 11.46 27.75
CA GLN A 264 2.03 11.23 29.18
C GLN A 264 0.78 11.59 29.98
N ALA A 265 0.20 12.78 29.72
CA ALA A 265 -1.02 13.22 30.39
C ALA A 265 -2.20 12.25 30.19
N VAL A 266 -2.40 11.74 28.96
CA VAL A 266 -3.47 10.75 28.69
C VAL A 266 -3.19 9.42 29.39
N ALA A 267 -1.93 8.96 29.41
CA ALA A 267 -1.57 7.71 30.07
C ALA A 267 -1.76 7.78 31.60
N GLU A 268 -1.42 8.93 32.20
CA GLU A 268 -1.66 9.21 33.63
C GLU A 268 -3.15 9.23 33.95
N ALA A 269 -3.97 9.93 33.15
CA ALA A 269 -5.41 9.98 33.32
C ALA A 269 -6.07 8.59 33.18
N GLU A 270 -5.64 7.77 32.21
CA GLU A 270 -6.13 6.40 32.05
C GLU A 270 -5.74 5.49 33.23
N LYS A 271 -4.55 5.70 33.81
CA LYS A 271 -4.10 4.97 35.00
C LYS A 271 -4.95 5.34 36.22
N GLN A 272 -5.18 6.64 36.44
CA GLN A 272 -6.03 7.14 37.53
C GLN A 272 -7.46 6.61 37.43
N LEU A 273 -8.08 6.64 36.23
CA LEU A 273 -9.43 6.13 36.02
C LEU A 273 -9.52 4.61 36.31
N LYS A 274 -8.49 3.84 35.95
CA LYS A 274 -8.45 2.39 36.25
C LYS A 274 -8.29 2.12 37.74
N GLU A 275 -7.49 2.93 38.44
CA GLU A 275 -7.34 2.82 39.89
C GLU A 275 -8.64 3.19 40.60
N GLU A 276 -9.35 4.22 40.15
CA GLU A 276 -10.65 4.62 40.71
C GLU A 276 -11.72 3.54 40.51
N LYS A 277 -11.78 2.94 39.31
CA LYS A 277 -12.69 1.81 39.02
C LYS A 277 -12.38 0.53 39.79
N LYS A 278 -11.16 0.37 40.32
CA LYS A 278 -10.79 -0.75 41.19
C LYS A 278 -11.13 -0.48 42.66
N ARG A 279 -11.33 0.77 43.04
CA ARG A 279 -11.68 1.20 44.41
C ARG A 279 -13.20 1.25 44.64
N LYS A 280 -13.99 1.28 43.56
CA LYS A 280 -15.46 1.17 43.56
C LYS A 280 -15.85 -0.27 43.26
#